data_AF-A0A2E4Z5T9-F1
#
_entry.id   AF-A0A2E4Z5T9-F1
#
_cell.length_a   1.000
_cell.length_b   1.000
_cell.length_c   1.000
_cell.angle_alpha   90.00
_cell.angle_beta   90.00
_cell.angle_gamma   90.00
#
_symmetry.space_group_name_H-M   'P 1'
#
loop_
_entity.id
_entity.type
_entity.pdbx_description
1 polymer ?
#
loop_
_entity_poly.entity_id
_entity_poly.type
_entity_poly.pdbx_seq_one_letter_code
_entity_poly.pdbx_strand_id
1 'polypeptide(L)'
;EGGYTIHYPSKEEISIYDAAMRYKEEGVPLVIFAGGEYGNGSSRDWAAKGTNLLGVKAVIAESYERIHRSNLVGMGVVPFTLEEGTSWESLGLKGDETVTIDGLSDIKPRQKMVAKVTFADGETKDVPILCRIDTADELGYVNNGGILQTVLRDLAA
;
A
#
# COMPACT_ATOMS: atom_id res chain seq x y z
N GLU A 1 4.82 15.21 16.39
CA GLU A 1 3.82 15.81 15.47
C GLU A 1 3.44 14.76 14.43
N GLY A 2 2.19 14.75 13.95
CA GLY A 2 1.69 13.73 13.03
C GLY A 2 0.16 13.70 12.97
N GLY A 3 -0.39 12.90 12.06
CA GLY A 3 -1.84 12.71 11.90
C GLY A 3 -2.51 13.61 10.84
N TYR A 4 -1.73 14.45 10.15
CA TYR A 4 -2.19 15.33 9.07
C TYR A 4 -1.52 14.95 7.76
N THR A 5 -2.17 15.31 6.65
CA THR A 5 -1.68 15.17 5.28
C THR A 5 -2.34 16.19 4.38
N ILE A 6 -1.89 16.30 3.14
CA ILE A 6 -2.47 17.19 2.14
C ILE A 6 -3.44 16.39 1.28
N HIS A 7 -4.68 16.87 1.16
CA HIS A 7 -5.59 16.41 0.13
C HIS A 7 -5.25 17.13 -1.19
N TYR A 8 -4.47 16.49 -2.07
CA TYR A 8 -3.86 17.17 -3.21
C TYR A 8 -4.81 17.79 -4.23
N PRO A 9 -6.03 17.25 -4.49
CA PRO A 9 -7.00 17.95 -5.34
C PRO A 9 -7.41 19.32 -4.77
N SER A 10 -7.63 19.43 -3.45
CA SER A 10 -8.04 20.69 -2.82
C SER A 10 -6.88 21.52 -2.26
N LYS A 11 -5.68 20.94 -2.13
CA LYS A 11 -4.48 21.54 -1.53
C LYS A 11 -4.65 21.93 -0.05
N GLU A 12 -5.60 21.31 0.64
CA GLU A 12 -5.84 21.55 2.07
C GLU A 12 -5.05 20.55 2.92
N GLU A 13 -4.37 21.05 3.96
CA GLU A 13 -3.84 20.21 5.02
C GLU A 13 -4.97 19.85 5.99
N ILE A 14 -5.29 18.56 6.08
CA ILE A 14 -6.37 18.01 6.90
C ILE A 14 -5.90 16.74 7.60
N SER A 15 -6.73 16.16 8.46
CA SER A 15 -6.37 14.89 9.11
C SER A 15 -6.23 13.77 8.06
N ILE A 16 -5.37 12.78 8.32
CA ILE A 16 -5.20 11.60 7.44
C ILE A 16 -6.54 10.90 7.22
N TYR A 17 -7.38 10.85 8.25
CA TYR A 17 -8.71 10.25 8.14
C TYR A 17 -9.59 11.04 7.17
N ASP A 18 -9.67 12.36 7.31
CA ASP A 18 -10.52 13.19 6.44
C ASP A 18 -10.04 13.16 4.99
N ALA A 19 -8.72 13.21 4.76
CA ALA A 19 -8.15 13.04 3.42
C ALA A 19 -8.53 11.68 2.81
N ALA A 20 -8.39 10.60 3.58
CA ALA A 20 -8.75 9.26 3.12
C ALA A 20 -10.24 9.13 2.78
N MET A 21 -11.12 9.74 3.58
CA MET A 21 -12.56 9.71 3.31
C MET A 21 -12.92 10.53 2.06
N ARG A 22 -12.30 11.68 1.82
CA ARG A 22 -12.48 12.45 0.58
C ARG A 22 -12.05 11.65 -0.65
N TYR A 23 -10.85 11.07 -0.64
CA TYR A 23 -10.39 10.22 -1.75
C TYR A 23 -11.30 9.01 -1.98
N LYS A 24 -11.87 8.45 -0.91
CA LYS A 24 -12.85 7.37 -1.01
C LYS A 24 -14.15 7.84 -1.69
N GLU A 25 -14.66 9.03 -1.37
CA GLU A 25 -15.82 9.64 -2.03
C GLU A 25 -15.54 9.96 -3.51
N GLU A 26 -14.31 10.37 -3.82
CA GLU A 26 -13.83 10.63 -5.19
C GLU A 26 -13.54 9.35 -5.99
N GLY A 27 -13.60 8.18 -5.35
CA GLY A 27 -13.30 6.89 -5.99
C GLY A 27 -11.81 6.68 -6.31
N VAL A 28 -10.93 7.42 -5.63
CA VAL A 28 -9.47 7.36 -5.84
C VAL A 28 -8.85 6.37 -4.85
N PRO A 29 -8.19 5.28 -5.32
CA PRO A 29 -7.47 4.37 -4.45
C PRO A 29 -6.19 5.01 -3.91
N LEU A 30 -5.76 4.60 -2.72
CA LEU A 30 -4.56 5.14 -2.06
C LEU A 30 -3.39 4.15 -2.09
N VAL A 31 -2.18 4.70 -2.14
CA VAL A 31 -0.90 4.00 -1.96
C VAL A 31 -0.06 4.73 -0.93
N ILE A 32 0.70 4.00 -0.13
CA ILE A 32 1.67 4.58 0.83
C ILE A 32 3.08 4.32 0.33
N PHE A 33 3.94 5.33 0.39
CA PHE A 33 5.40 5.18 0.31
C PHE A 33 5.99 5.30 1.71
N ALA A 34 6.97 4.45 2.03
CA ALA A 34 7.64 4.43 3.33
C ALA A 34 9.13 4.10 3.21
N GLY A 35 9.90 4.45 4.24
CA GLY A 35 11.32 4.11 4.34
C GLY A 35 11.56 2.67 4.80
N GLY A 36 12.76 2.45 5.36
CA GLY A 36 13.16 1.16 5.94
C GLY A 36 12.39 0.76 7.21
N GLU A 37 12.35 -0.54 7.47
CA GLU A 37 11.73 -1.16 8.66
C GLU A 37 10.26 -0.75 8.89
N TYR A 38 9.49 -0.58 7.82
CA TYR A 38 8.09 -0.16 7.93
C TYR A 38 7.29 -1.13 8.81
N GLY A 39 6.63 -0.58 9.83
CA GLY A 39 5.87 -1.34 10.82
C GLY A 39 6.67 -1.90 12.00
N ASN A 40 7.92 -1.47 12.20
CA ASN A 40 8.69 -1.83 13.39
C ASN A 40 8.00 -1.39 14.70
N GLY A 41 8.05 -2.23 15.72
CA GLY A 41 7.46 -2.02 17.03
C GLY A 41 6.50 -3.13 17.46
N SER A 42 5.65 -2.84 18.44
CA SER A 42 4.66 -3.83 18.91
C SER A 42 3.64 -4.15 17.83
N SER A 43 3.37 -5.43 17.63
CA SER A 43 2.29 -5.86 16.75
C SER A 43 0.96 -5.37 17.31
N ARG A 44 0.28 -4.52 16.54
CA ARG A 44 -1.05 -3.98 16.85
C ARG A 44 -1.95 -4.27 15.66
N ASP A 45 -3.03 -5.02 15.88
CA ASP A 45 -4.00 -5.37 14.83
C ASP A 45 -4.46 -4.16 13.99
N TRP A 46 -4.65 -3.02 14.65
CA TRP A 46 -5.10 -1.79 14.02
C TRP A 46 -4.11 -1.19 13.02
N ALA A 47 -2.82 -1.55 13.10
CA ALA A 47 -1.80 -1.05 12.18
C ALA A 47 -2.01 -1.52 10.73
N ALA A 48 -2.65 -2.68 10.53
CA ALA A 48 -3.00 -3.16 9.18
C ALA A 48 -4.50 -2.94 8.87
N LYS A 49 -5.39 -3.15 9.86
CA LYS A 49 -6.83 -2.92 9.70
C LYS A 49 -7.12 -1.46 9.35
N GLY A 50 -6.48 -0.51 10.04
CA GLY A 50 -6.62 0.92 9.78
C GLY A 50 -6.20 1.28 8.36
N THR A 51 -5.05 0.78 7.91
CA THR A 51 -4.54 0.98 6.54
C THR A 51 -5.56 0.55 5.48
N ASN A 52 -6.13 -0.65 5.62
CA ASN A 52 -7.17 -1.12 4.70
C ASN A 52 -8.45 -0.27 4.78
N LEU A 53 -8.93 0.06 5.98
CA LEU A 53 -10.15 0.84 6.19
C LEU A 53 -10.07 2.27 5.65
N LEU A 54 -8.86 2.85 5.60
CA LEU A 54 -8.59 4.13 4.96
C LEU A 54 -8.56 4.05 3.43
N GLY A 55 -8.73 2.86 2.83
CA GLY A 55 -8.79 2.69 1.37
C GLY A 55 -7.44 2.46 0.70
N VAL A 56 -6.37 2.25 1.47
CA VAL A 56 -5.03 1.93 0.93
C VAL A 56 -5.05 0.55 0.27
N LYS A 57 -4.59 0.49 -0.99
CA LYS A 57 -4.51 -0.75 -1.78
C LYS A 57 -3.13 -1.37 -1.76
N ALA A 58 -2.10 -0.55 -1.68
CA ALA A 58 -0.72 -0.98 -1.65
C ALA A 58 0.14 -0.13 -0.72
N VAL A 59 1.20 -0.74 -0.20
CA VAL A 59 2.28 -0.04 0.48
C VAL A 59 3.57 -0.36 -0.27
N ILE A 60 4.38 0.65 -0.56
CA ILE A 60 5.69 0.53 -1.20
C ILE A 60 6.71 1.04 -0.17
N ALA A 61 7.56 0.17 0.33
CA ALA A 61 8.55 0.52 1.35
C ALA A 61 9.96 0.08 0.94
N GLU A 62 11.00 0.59 1.58
CA GLU A 62 12.35 0.02 1.39
C GLU A 62 12.44 -1.38 2.01
N SER A 63 11.88 -1.55 3.20
CA SER A 63 11.80 -2.84 3.89
C SER A 63 10.67 -2.84 4.92
N TYR A 64 10.31 -4.03 5.41
CA TYR A 64 9.22 -4.22 6.38
C TYR A 64 9.71 -4.98 7.59
N GLU A 65 9.10 -4.69 8.75
CA GLU A 65 9.05 -5.66 9.83
C GLU A 65 8.23 -6.88 9.38
N ARG A 66 8.71 -8.09 9.71
CA ARG A 66 8.20 -9.36 9.20
C ARG A 66 6.72 -9.59 9.56
N ILE A 67 6.31 -9.34 10.79
CA ILE A 67 4.94 -9.53 11.27
C ILE A 67 4.02 -8.49 10.65
N HIS A 68 4.44 -7.23 10.59
CA HIS A 68 3.64 -6.16 9.99
C HIS A 68 3.35 -6.43 8.51
N ARG A 69 4.34 -6.90 7.73
CA ARG A 69 4.14 -7.34 6.34
C ARG A 69 3.03 -8.39 6.24
N SER A 70 3.08 -9.45 7.06
CA SER A 70 2.04 -10.48 7.08
C SER A 70 0.66 -9.94 7.45
N ASN A 71 0.59 -8.97 8.37
CA ASN A 71 -0.67 -8.34 8.76
C ASN A 71 -1.30 -7.54 7.61
N LEU A 72 -0.50 -6.79 6.83
CA LEU A 72 -0.98 -6.06 5.66
C LEU A 72 -1.60 -7.02 4.62
N VAL A 73 -0.88 -8.09 4.30
CA VAL A 73 -1.37 -9.15 3.40
C VAL A 73 -2.67 -9.76 3.92
N GLY A 74 -2.72 -10.08 5.22
CA GLY A 74 -3.92 -10.61 5.86
C GLY A 74 -5.12 -9.66 5.78
N MET A 75 -4.91 -8.36 5.66
CA MET A 75 -5.95 -7.36 5.47
C MET A 75 -6.22 -7.03 3.99
N GLY A 76 -5.58 -7.73 3.05
CA GLY A 76 -5.76 -7.50 1.61
C GLY A 76 -5.04 -6.27 1.06
N VAL A 77 -4.07 -5.71 1.81
CA VAL A 77 -3.19 -4.64 1.34
C VAL A 77 -1.93 -5.29 0.76
N VAL A 78 -1.55 -4.93 -0.47
CA VAL A 78 -0.39 -5.53 -1.14
C VAL A 78 0.90 -4.82 -0.72
N PRO A 79 1.83 -5.49 -0.02
CA PRO A 79 3.12 -4.91 0.28
C PRO A 79 4.08 -5.08 -0.90
N PHE A 80 4.80 -4.03 -1.22
CA PHE A 80 5.88 -3.99 -2.19
C PHE A 80 7.15 -3.44 -1.55
N THR A 81 8.31 -3.95 -1.98
CA THR A 81 9.60 -3.34 -1.67
C THR A 81 10.23 -2.68 -2.88
N LEU A 82 10.86 -1.52 -2.67
CA LEU A 82 11.76 -0.90 -3.65
C LEU A 82 13.01 -1.77 -3.85
N GLU A 83 13.71 -1.58 -4.97
CA GLU A 83 15.01 -2.21 -5.18
C GLU A 83 16.07 -1.63 -4.24
N GLU A 84 17.09 -2.42 -3.94
CA GLU A 84 18.19 -2.02 -3.05
C GLU A 84 18.82 -0.70 -3.52
N GLY A 85 19.00 0.24 -2.60
CA GLY A 85 19.54 1.57 -2.89
C GLY A 85 18.51 2.56 -3.43
N THR A 86 17.23 2.18 -3.60
CA THR A 86 16.14 3.08 -3.96
C THR A 86 15.26 3.38 -2.75
N SER A 87 14.99 4.66 -2.50
CA SER A 87 14.04 5.14 -1.48
C SER A 87 13.00 6.08 -2.08
N TRP A 88 11.98 6.43 -1.31
CA TRP A 88 11.02 7.44 -1.75
C TRP A 88 11.68 8.82 -1.91
N GLU A 89 12.69 9.15 -1.08
CA GLU A 89 13.49 10.36 -1.20
C GLU A 89 14.36 10.34 -2.47
N SER A 90 15.02 9.22 -2.79
CA SER A 90 15.90 9.14 -3.97
C SER A 90 15.12 9.25 -5.28
N LEU A 91 13.84 8.87 -5.28
CA LEU A 91 12.92 9.07 -6.40
C LEU A 91 12.46 10.53 -6.55
N GLY A 92 12.64 11.34 -5.50
CA GLY A 92 12.24 12.74 -5.45
C GLY A 92 10.74 12.94 -5.21
N LEU A 93 10.07 11.98 -4.55
CA LEU A 93 8.64 12.03 -4.33
C LEU A 93 8.26 13.15 -3.35
N LYS A 94 7.21 13.90 -3.68
CA LYS A 94 6.65 14.98 -2.86
C LYS A 94 5.28 14.62 -2.30
N GLY A 95 4.63 13.62 -2.89
CA GLY A 95 3.29 13.12 -2.55
C GLY A 95 2.19 13.63 -3.48
N ASP A 96 2.46 14.62 -4.35
CA ASP A 96 1.50 15.12 -5.34
C ASP A 96 1.51 14.33 -6.67
N GLU A 97 2.26 13.23 -6.71
CA GLU A 97 2.31 12.32 -7.83
C GLU A 97 1.09 11.38 -7.88
N THR A 98 0.81 10.87 -9.08
CA THR A 98 -0.12 9.74 -9.25
C THR A 98 0.65 8.46 -9.52
N VAL A 99 0.18 7.34 -8.97
CA VAL A 99 0.87 6.05 -9.06
C VAL A 99 -0.04 5.00 -9.64
N THR A 100 0.43 4.37 -10.71
CA THR A 100 -0.29 3.29 -11.39
C THR A 100 0.49 1.98 -11.22
N ILE A 101 -0.20 0.94 -10.75
CA ILE A 101 0.33 -0.42 -10.62
C ILE A 101 -0.67 -1.35 -11.30
N ASP A 102 -0.33 -1.83 -12.50
CA ASP A 102 -1.18 -2.71 -13.27
C ASP A 102 -1.09 -4.16 -12.79
N GLY A 103 -2.14 -4.95 -13.02
CA GLY A 103 -2.10 -6.40 -12.81
C GLY A 103 -2.13 -6.87 -11.35
N LEU A 104 -2.62 -6.04 -10.41
CA LEU A 104 -2.80 -6.45 -9.01
C LEU A 104 -3.75 -7.66 -8.84
N SER A 105 -4.69 -7.86 -9.77
CA SER A 105 -5.64 -8.99 -9.78
C SER A 105 -4.97 -10.34 -10.03
N ASP A 106 -3.88 -10.35 -10.77
CA ASP A 106 -3.21 -11.57 -11.27
C ASP A 106 -1.79 -11.71 -10.71
N ILE A 107 -1.51 -10.98 -9.63
CA ILE A 107 -0.20 -10.92 -9.00
C ILE A 107 0.22 -12.28 -8.45
N LYS A 108 1.48 -12.64 -8.65
CA LYS A 108 2.09 -13.87 -8.12
C LYS A 108 2.98 -13.56 -6.92
N PRO A 109 3.17 -14.54 -6.01
CA PRO A 109 4.09 -14.36 -4.90
C PRO A 109 5.48 -13.97 -5.41
N ARG A 110 6.08 -12.96 -4.78
CA ARG A 110 7.43 -12.45 -5.10
C ARG A 110 7.61 -11.97 -6.54
N GLN A 111 6.52 -11.62 -7.23
CA GLN A 111 6.58 -11.07 -8.58
C GLN A 111 7.23 -9.68 -8.60
N LYS A 112 8.17 -9.46 -9.52
CA LYS A 112 8.64 -8.12 -9.87
C LYS A 112 7.58 -7.41 -10.71
N MET A 113 7.28 -6.17 -10.35
CA MET A 113 6.32 -5.31 -11.00
C MET A 113 6.93 -3.92 -11.22
N VAL A 114 6.18 -3.04 -11.85
CA VAL A 114 6.56 -1.64 -12.09
C VAL A 114 5.44 -0.76 -11.54
N ALA A 115 5.80 0.18 -10.68
CA ALA A 115 4.96 1.32 -10.36
C ALA A 115 5.28 2.47 -11.30
N LYS A 116 4.32 2.88 -12.13
CA LYS A 116 4.46 4.08 -12.95
C LYS A 116 4.06 5.29 -12.11
N VAL A 117 5.04 6.12 -11.78
CA VAL A 117 4.87 7.36 -11.02
C VAL A 117 4.81 8.52 -12.01
N THR A 118 3.71 9.26 -12.00
CA THR A 118 3.53 10.47 -12.83
C THR A 118 3.58 11.70 -11.93
N PHE A 119 4.57 12.55 -12.16
CA PHE A 119 4.84 13.76 -11.39
C PHE A 119 3.91 14.90 -11.81
N ALA A 120 3.80 15.94 -10.97
CA ALA A 120 2.93 17.07 -11.21
C ALA A 120 3.28 17.89 -12.47
N ASP A 121 4.52 17.80 -12.96
CA ASP A 121 4.96 18.40 -14.22
C ASP A 121 4.71 17.52 -15.45
N GLY A 122 4.17 16.32 -15.25
CA GLY A 122 3.90 15.33 -16.28
C GLY A 122 5.07 14.38 -16.59
N GLU A 123 6.22 14.53 -15.93
CA GLU A 123 7.29 13.53 -16.02
C GLU A 123 6.77 12.18 -15.51
N THR A 124 7.17 11.09 -16.16
CA THR A 124 6.83 9.73 -15.71
C THR A 124 8.09 8.93 -15.43
N LYS A 125 8.09 8.19 -14.32
CA LYS A 125 9.16 7.26 -13.96
C LYS A 125 8.57 5.88 -13.72
N ASP A 126 9.18 4.89 -14.33
CA ASP A 126 8.88 3.49 -14.08
C ASP A 126 9.78 3.01 -12.94
N VAL A 127 9.18 2.69 -11.79
CA VAL A 127 9.87 2.29 -10.56
C VAL A 127 9.74 0.78 -10.39
N PRO A 128 10.84 0.01 -10.51
CA PRO A 128 10.81 -1.41 -10.22
C PRO A 128 10.46 -1.67 -8.75
N ILE A 129 9.50 -2.55 -8.52
CA ILE A 129 9.02 -2.95 -7.20
C ILE A 129 8.90 -4.46 -7.11
N LEU A 130 9.16 -5.01 -5.93
CA LEU A 130 9.02 -6.44 -5.66
C LEU A 130 7.79 -6.69 -4.78
N CYS A 131 6.86 -7.51 -5.26
CA CYS A 131 5.73 -7.96 -4.46
C CYS A 131 6.23 -8.76 -3.25
N ARG A 132 5.72 -8.42 -2.07
CA ARG A 132 6.04 -9.09 -0.81
C ARG A 132 4.89 -9.92 -0.26
N ILE A 133 4.03 -10.41 -1.14
CA ILE A 133 3.26 -11.63 -0.90
C ILE A 133 4.25 -12.78 -1.07
N ASP A 134 4.56 -13.48 0.02
CA ASP A 134 5.67 -14.44 0.04
C ASP A 134 5.21 -15.88 -0.26
N THR A 135 3.92 -16.21 -0.11
CA THR A 135 3.37 -17.56 -0.34
C THR A 135 2.06 -17.56 -1.14
N ALA A 136 1.66 -18.74 -1.64
CA ALA A 136 0.38 -18.91 -2.33
C ALA A 136 -0.84 -18.76 -1.38
N ASP A 137 -0.71 -19.18 -0.13
CA ASP A 137 -1.77 -19.02 0.87
C ASP A 137 -2.03 -17.53 1.17
N GLU A 138 -0.94 -16.76 1.29
CA GLU A 138 -1.00 -15.31 1.44
C GLU A 138 -1.69 -14.64 0.24
N LEU A 139 -1.43 -15.10 -0.98
CA LEU A 139 -2.11 -14.64 -2.18
C LEU A 139 -3.62 -14.96 -2.13
N GLY A 140 -3.99 -16.14 -1.65
CA GLY A 140 -5.38 -16.54 -1.42
C GLY A 140 -6.12 -15.54 -0.53
N TYR A 141 -5.48 -15.08 0.57
CA TYR A 141 -6.07 -14.06 1.43
C TYR A 141 -6.31 -12.74 0.71
N VAL A 142 -5.33 -12.26 -0.07
CA VAL A 142 -5.45 -10.99 -0.81
C VAL A 142 -6.57 -11.05 -1.85
N ASN A 143 -6.64 -12.14 -2.63
CA ASN A 143 -7.69 -12.34 -3.64
C ASN A 143 -9.08 -12.39 -3.03
N ASN A 144 -9.18 -12.88 -1.80
CA ASN A 144 -10.41 -12.91 -1.04
C ASN A 144 -10.77 -11.57 -0.38
N GLY A 145 -9.93 -10.54 -0.47
CA GLY A 145 -10.11 -9.26 0.22
C GLY A 145 -9.76 -9.32 1.72
N GLY A 146 -8.96 -10.30 2.12
CA GLY A 146 -8.43 -10.49 3.46
C GLY A 146 -8.71 -11.87 4.07
N ILE A 147 -8.00 -12.19 5.14
CA ILE A 147 -8.08 -13.47 5.86
C ILE A 147 -9.47 -13.69 6.47
N LEU A 148 -10.12 -12.65 7.01
CA LEU A 148 -11.46 -12.76 7.58
C LEU A 148 -12.51 -13.12 6.52
N GLN A 149 -12.39 -12.53 5.34
CA GLN A 149 -13.27 -12.83 4.21
C GLN A 149 -13.03 -14.25 3.68
N THR A 150 -11.78 -14.71 3.68
CA THR A 150 -11.41 -16.09 3.33
C THR A 150 -12.11 -17.08 4.25
N VAL A 151 -11.92 -16.93 5.57
CA VAL A 151 -12.52 -17.81 6.57
C VAL A 151 -14.06 -17.80 6.49
N LEU A 152 -14.67 -16.63 6.28
CA LEU A 152 -16.12 -16.54 6.14
C LEU A 152 -16.64 -17.31 4.92
N ARG A 153 -15.94 -17.26 3.78
CA ARG A 153 -16.30 -18.02 2.58
C ARG A 153 -16.12 -19.53 2.79
N ASP A 154 -15.05 -19.93 3.45
CA ASP A 154 -14.79 -21.35 3.74
C ASP A 154 -15.83 -21.96 4.69
N LEU A 155 -16.32 -21.19 5.67
CA LEU A 155 -17.38 -21.63 6.58
C LEU A 155 -18.77 -21.68 5.93
N ALA A 156 -18.97 -20.95 4.84
CA ALA A 156 -20.23 -20.89 4.10
C ALA A 156 -20.31 -21.92 2.95
N ALA A 157 -19.20 -22.62 2.67
CA ALA A 157 -19.09 -23.69 1.67
C ALA A 157 -19.53 -25.05 2.24
#